data_AF-A0A964VPH1-F1
#
_entry.id   AF-A0A964VPH1-F1
#
_cell.length_a   1.000
_cell.length_b   1.000
_cell.length_c   1.000
_cell.angle_alpha   90.00
_cell.angle_beta   90.00
_cell.angle_gamma   90.00
#
_symmetry.space_group_name_H-M   'P 1'
#
loop_
_entity.id
_entity.type
_entity.pdbx_description
1 polymer ?
#
loop_
_entity_poly.entity_id
_entity_poly.type
_entity_poly.pdbx_seq_one_letter_code
_entity_poly.pdbx_strand_id
1 'polypeptide(L)'
;MKKALQAVASLVAVAAVGTWLATGAHRGWTKTSVQKMTLDEVTGIESPSYEKKFVAGVDFLGAGLLAAGGLAGISLFFRHQKKPD
;
A
#
# COMPACT_ATOMS: atom_id res chain seq x y z
N MET A 1 17.45 13.57 13.00
CA MET A 1 16.66 12.33 13.15
C MET A 1 15.16 12.59 12.97
N LYS A 2 14.50 13.37 13.85
CA LYS A 2 13.04 13.61 13.80
C LYS A 2 12.49 13.99 12.41
N LYS A 3 13.09 14.99 11.74
CA LYS A 3 12.62 15.48 10.44
C LYS A 3 12.76 14.46 9.31
N ALA A 4 13.83 13.65 9.33
CA ALA A 4 14.01 12.57 8.38
C ALA A 4 12.96 11.47 8.58
N LEU A 5 12.69 11.04 9.82
CA LEU A 5 11.63 10.08 10.10
C LEU A 5 10.25 10.59 9.68
N GLN A 6 9.96 11.88 9.91
CA GLN A 6 8.71 12.50 9.48
C GLN A 6 8.58 12.52 7.94
N ALA A 7 9.66 12.86 7.23
CA ALA A 7 9.66 12.85 5.77
C ALA A 7 9.44 11.44 5.21
N VAL A 8 10.11 10.43 5.78
CA VAL A 8 9.91 9.02 5.40
C VAL A 8 8.49 8.56 5.72
N ALA A 9 7.95 8.90 6.89
CA ALA A 9 6.56 8.57 7.26
C ALA A 9 5.56 9.17 6.25
N SER A 10 5.73 10.44 5.87
CA SER A 10 4.89 11.08 4.86
C SER A 10 5.02 10.42 3.49
N LEU A 11 6.24 10.08 3.06
CA LEU A 11 6.48 9.35 1.81
C LEU A 11 5.79 7.98 1.79
N VAL A 12 5.91 7.22 2.89
CA VAL A 12 5.26 5.90 3.02
C VAL A 12 3.73 6.04 2.96
N ALA A 13 3.16 7.01 3.67
CA ALA A 13 1.71 7.25 3.64
C ALA A 13 1.22 7.63 2.23
N VAL A 14 1.92 8.55 1.56
CA VAL A 14 1.57 8.97 0.19
C VAL A 14 1.71 7.81 -0.79
N ALA A 15 2.77 7.01 -0.69
CA ALA A 15 2.97 5.84 -1.55
C ALA A 15 1.89 4.77 -1.33
N ALA A 16 1.49 4.51 -0.07
CA ALA A 16 0.45 3.55 0.26
C ALA A 16 -0.91 4.00 -0.30
N VAL A 17 -1.31 5.25 -0.03
CA VAL A 17 -2.56 5.82 -0.55
C VAL A 17 -2.54 5.89 -2.08
N GLY A 18 -1.44 6.33 -2.67
CA GLY A 18 -1.28 6.42 -4.12
C GLY A 18 -1.40 5.07 -4.81
N THR A 19 -0.77 4.02 -4.26
CA THR A 19 -0.88 2.65 -4.80
C THR A 19 -2.30 2.10 -4.66
N TRP A 20 -2.96 2.35 -3.53
CA TRP A 20 -4.34 1.93 -3.32
C TRP A 20 -5.31 2.60 -4.31
N LEU A 21 -5.17 3.91 -4.52
CA LEU A 21 -5.96 4.63 -5.52
C LEU A 21 -5.66 4.17 -6.95
N ALA A 22 -4.38 4.03 -7.31
CA ALA A 22 -3.95 3.64 -8.65
C ALA A 22 -4.39 2.22 -9.04
N THR A 23 -4.53 1.31 -8.07
CA THR A 23 -5.00 -0.06 -8.30
C THR A 23 -6.53 -0.21 -8.24
N GLY A 24 -7.27 0.88 -8.08
CA GLY A 24 -8.73 0.92 -8.18
C GLY A 24 -9.48 1.05 -6.85
N ALA A 25 -8.79 1.47 -5.78
CA ALA A 25 -9.37 1.70 -4.44
C ALA A 25 -10.16 0.49 -3.93
N HIS A 26 -9.57 -0.70 -4.06
CA HIS A 26 -10.26 -1.93 -3.70
C HIS A 26 -10.55 -1.98 -2.20
N ARG A 27 -11.84 -2.10 -1.85
CA ARG A 27 -12.31 -2.18 -0.45
C ARG A 27 -12.16 -3.58 0.17
N GLY A 28 -11.74 -4.57 -0.63
CA GLY A 28 -11.45 -5.93 -0.18
C GLY A 28 -10.01 -6.11 0.26
N TRP A 29 -9.60 -7.37 0.39
CA TRP A 29 -8.22 -7.78 0.64
C TRP A 29 -7.35 -7.65 -0.60
N THR A 30 -6.05 -7.48 -0.39
CA THR A 30 -5.05 -7.39 -1.45
C THR A 30 -5.04 -8.66 -2.30
N LYS A 31 -5.01 -8.48 -3.62
CA LYS A 31 -4.98 -9.58 -4.60
C LYS A 31 -3.72 -9.50 -5.43
N THR A 32 -3.10 -10.64 -5.69
CA THR A 32 -1.96 -10.80 -6.61
C THR A 32 -2.36 -11.45 -7.93
N SER A 33 -3.54 -12.07 -7.97
CA SER A 33 -4.16 -12.66 -9.15
C SER A 33 -5.62 -12.26 -9.20
N VAL A 34 -6.12 -11.94 -10.40
CA VAL A 34 -7.52 -11.61 -10.64
C VAL A 34 -8.08 -12.60 -11.64
N GLN A 35 -9.24 -13.16 -11.31
CA GLN A 35 -9.97 -14.04 -12.22
C GLN A 35 -10.54 -13.20 -13.37
N LYS A 36 -10.29 -13.62 -14.60
CA LYS A 36 -10.79 -13.03 -15.82
C LYS A 36 -11.36 -14.15 -16.68
N MET A 37 -12.53 -13.92 -17.26
CA MET A 37 -13.07 -14.84 -18.25
C MET A 37 -12.27 -14.64 -19.53
N THR A 38 -11.58 -15.70 -19.95
CA THR A 38 -10.84 -15.71 -21.21
C THR A 38 -11.57 -16.65 -22.15
N LEU A 39 -11.86 -16.15 -23.35
CA LEU A 39 -12.39 -16.98 -24.43
C LEU A 39 -11.28 -17.88 -24.94
N ASP A 40 -11.49 -19.18 -24.89
CA ASP A 40 -10.61 -20.14 -25.56
C ASP A 40 -10.85 -20.03 -27.07
N GLU A 41 -9.83 -19.62 -27.83
CA GLU A 41 -9.91 -19.42 -29.28
C GLU A 41 -10.18 -20.71 -30.07
N VAL A 42 -9.87 -21.88 -29.49
CA VAL A 42 -10.05 -23.18 -30.16
C VAL A 42 -11.46 -23.70 -29.94
N THR A 43 -11.99 -23.57 -28.72
CA THR A 43 -13.28 -24.16 -28.35
C THR A 43 -14.43 -23.15 -28.30
N GLY A 44 -14.13 -21.84 -28.24
CA GLY A 44 -15.13 -20.78 -28.10
C GLY A 44 -15.80 -20.74 -26.72
N ILE A 45 -15.26 -21.45 -25.73
CA ILE A 45 -15.82 -21.52 -24.37
C ILE A 45 -15.13 -20.48 -23.49
N GLU A 46 -15.92 -19.72 -22.72
CA GLU A 46 -15.38 -18.85 -21.67
C GLU A 46 -14.88 -19.69 -20.50
N SER A 47 -13.56 -19.67 -20.28
CA SER A 47 -12.94 -20.35 -19.14
C SER A 47 -12.38 -19.34 -18.14
N PRO A 48 -12.48 -19.61 -16.83
CA PRO A 48 -11.91 -18.74 -15.81
C PRO A 48 -10.38 -18.87 -15.84
N SER A 49 -9.71 -17.82 -16.32
CA SER A 49 -8.26 -17.68 -16.27
C SER A 49 -7.85 -16.75 -15.13
N TYR A 50 -6.67 -16.95 -14.56
CA TYR A 50 -6.12 -16.08 -13.54
C TYR A 50 -4.98 -15.26 -14.13
N GLU A 51 -5.20 -13.95 -14.26
CA GLU A 51 -4.14 -13.03 -14.65
C GLU A 51 -3.40 -12.52 -13.42
N LYS A 52 -2.06 -12.48 -13.50
CA LYS A 52 -1.23 -11.85 -12.48
C LYS A 52 -1.49 -10.34 -12.50
N LYS A 53 -2.16 -9.85 -11.47
CA LYS A 53 -2.50 -8.44 -11.32
C LYS A 53 -2.52 -8.09 -9.84
N PHE A 54 -1.66 -7.16 -9.46
CA PHE A 54 -1.66 -6.62 -8.12
C PHE A 54 -2.79 -5.61 -7.94
N VAL A 55 -3.66 -5.85 -6.97
CA VAL A 55 -4.73 -4.95 -6.56
C VAL A 55 -4.56 -4.72 -5.07
N ALA A 56 -4.17 -3.51 -4.68
CA ALA A 56 -3.99 -3.18 -3.28
C ALA A 56 -5.35 -3.11 -2.59
N GLY A 57 -5.49 -3.87 -1.52
CA GLY A 57 -6.67 -3.87 -0.66
C GLY A 57 -6.55 -2.91 0.52
N VAL A 58 -7.55 -2.96 1.39
CA VAL A 58 -7.61 -2.16 2.62
C VAL A 58 -6.55 -2.64 3.62
N ASP A 59 -6.17 -3.90 3.58
CA ASP A 59 -5.08 -4.48 4.38
C ASP A 59 -3.73 -3.86 4.02
N PHE A 60 -3.41 -3.71 2.74
CA PHE A 60 -2.19 -3.04 2.29
C PHE A 60 -2.19 -1.56 2.67
N LEU A 61 -3.32 -0.86 2.45
CA LEU A 61 -3.47 0.54 2.86
C LEU A 61 -3.30 0.70 4.38
N GLY A 62 -3.98 -0.13 5.16
CA GLY A 62 -3.94 -0.13 6.61
C GLY A 62 -2.54 -0.41 7.14
N ALA A 63 -1.85 -1.43 6.62
CA ALA A 63 -0.47 -1.73 6.97
C ALA A 63 0.48 -0.56 6.64
N GLY A 64 0.32 0.05 5.46
CA GLY A 64 1.13 1.20 5.05
C GLY A 64 0.92 2.43 5.95
N LEU A 65 -0.34 2.74 6.30
CA LEU A 65 -0.66 3.84 7.21
C LEU A 65 -0.22 3.57 8.64
N LEU A 66 -0.32 2.32 9.12
CA LEU A 66 0.20 1.94 10.43
C LEU A 66 1.73 2.07 10.49
N ALA A 67 2.44 1.64 9.44
CA ALA A 67 3.89 1.82 9.35
C ALA A 67 4.28 3.31 9.35
N ALA A 68 3.58 4.14 8.57
CA ALA A 68 3.78 5.58 8.55
C ALA A 68 3.48 6.22 9.92
N GLY A 69 2.36 5.83 10.56
CA GLY A 69 2.00 6.27 11.90
C GLY A 69 3.01 5.86 12.96
N GLY A 70 3.54 4.64 12.88
CA GLY A 70 4.61 4.14 13.75
C GLY A 70 5.89 4.95 13.60
N LEU A 71 6.34 5.21 12.38
CA LEU A 71 7.50 6.06 12.10
C LEU A 71 7.32 7.49 12.61
N ALA A 72 6.13 8.07 12.39
CA ALA A 72 5.78 9.39 12.90
C ALA A 72 5.75 9.39 14.44
N GLY A 73 5.19 8.37 15.08
CA GLY A 73 5.17 8.21 16.54
C GLY A 73 6.57 8.10 17.13
N ILE A 74 7.42 7.24 16.56
CA ILE A 74 8.84 7.11 16.93
C ILE A 74 9.56 8.45 16.81
N SER A 75 9.26 9.25 15.78
CA SER A 75 9.87 10.58 15.60
C SER A 75 9.58 11.54 16.78
N LEU A 76 8.47 11.35 17.49
CA LEU A 76 8.09 12.19 18.64
C LEU A 76 8.92 11.89 19.89
N PHE A 77 9.37 10.65 20.06
CA PHE A 77 10.25 10.28 21.18
C PHE A 77 11.66 10.89 21.05
N PHE A 78 12.10 11.25 19.84
CA PHE A 78 13.37 11.94 19.60
C PHE A 78 13.33 13.48 19.87
N ARG A 79 12.31 13.99 20.58
CA ARG A 79 12.10 15.45 20.79
C ARG A 79 13.00 16.10 21.87
N HIS A 80 13.90 15.38 22.54
CA HIS A 80 14.51 15.85 23.80
C HIS A 80 16.02 16.18 23.82
N GLN A 81 16.64 16.57 22.71
CA GLN A 81 18.02 17.07 22.75
C GLN A 81 18.06 18.55 22.38
N LYS A 82 17.71 19.42 23.34
CA LYS A 82 18.14 20.83 23.30
C LYS A 82 19.65 20.78 23.51
N LYS A 83 20.42 21.27 22.52
CA LYS A 83 21.83 21.59 22.70
C LYS A 83 21.89 22.71 23.77
N PRO A 84 22.54 22.50 24.92
CA PRO A 84 22.85 23.62 25.80
C PRO A 84 23.95 24.45 25.11
N ASP A 85 23.74 25.77 25.08
CA ASP A 85 24.74 26.75 24.67
C ASP A 85 25.79 26.96 25.76
#